data_AF-A0A9E8TTL5-F1
#
_entry.id   AF-A0A9E8TTL5-F1
#
_cell.length_a   1.000
_cell.length_b   1.000
_cell.length_c   1.000
_cell.angle_alpha   90.00
_cell.angle_beta   90.00
_cell.angle_gamma   90.00
#
_symmetry.space_group_name_H-M   'P 1'
#
loop_
_entity.id
_entity.type
_entity.pdbx_description
1 polymer ?
#
loop_
_entity_poly.entity_id
_entity_poly.type
_entity_poly.pdbx_seq_one_letter_code
_entity_poly.pdbx_strand_id
1 'polypeptide(L)'
;MTPTTPPTTPSSPSTPSSPSSPEVVTQALLDLGSRPEHPFTTSIEGGRIVFTWVYDKASGPFGSREQSYRLRITLIPETSEYKRSEIGVERQRGSVSGSYTFNSAKVVGPVKRTLEAHGWHRRRTALGKAIRRLFS
;
A
#
# COMPACT_ATOMS: atom_id res chain seq x y z
N MET A 1 59.49 24.03 -12.50
CA MET A 1 58.30 23.28 -12.95
C MET A 1 58.17 22.04 -12.07
N THR A 2 57.20 22.04 -11.16
CA THR A 2 56.65 20.83 -10.49
C THR A 2 55.30 21.23 -9.89
N PRO A 3 54.19 20.55 -10.24
CA PRO A 3 52.85 20.99 -9.86
C PRO A 3 52.41 20.54 -8.46
N THR A 4 51.67 21.43 -7.81
CA THR A 4 50.91 21.29 -6.56
C THR A 4 49.85 20.18 -6.63
N THR A 5 49.76 19.34 -5.60
CA THR A 5 48.62 18.41 -5.40
C THR A 5 47.60 19.04 -4.43
N PRO A 6 46.32 19.19 -4.79
CA PRO A 6 45.25 19.51 -3.85
C PRO A 6 44.57 18.23 -3.28
N PRO A 7 43.90 18.32 -2.12
CA PRO A 7 43.40 17.16 -1.37
C PRO A 7 42.12 16.56 -1.97
N THR A 8 42.00 15.23 -1.93
CA THR A 8 40.78 14.51 -2.32
C THR A 8 39.76 14.61 -1.19
N THR A 9 38.71 15.41 -1.43
CA THR A 9 37.51 15.50 -0.61
C THR A 9 36.78 14.14 -0.54
N PRO A 10 36.30 13.69 0.63
CA PRO A 10 35.46 12.50 0.72
C PRO A 10 34.08 12.77 0.12
N SER A 11 33.67 11.90 -0.81
CA SER A 11 32.36 11.92 -1.48
C SER A 11 31.21 11.94 -0.47
N SER A 12 30.43 13.01 -0.54
CA SER A 12 29.12 13.17 0.11
C SER A 12 28.04 12.30 -0.56
N PRO A 13 26.88 12.09 0.11
CA PRO A 13 26.21 10.81 0.21
C PRO A 13 25.36 10.44 -1.02
N SER A 14 25.18 9.12 -1.15
CA SER A 14 24.40 8.38 -2.11
C SER A 14 23.09 9.06 -2.55
N THR A 15 23.00 9.36 -3.84
CA THR A 15 21.77 9.57 -4.61
C THR A 15 20.73 8.49 -4.26
N PRO A 16 19.42 8.80 -4.20
CA PRO A 16 18.41 7.78 -3.93
C PRO A 16 18.49 6.67 -4.97
N SER A 17 18.61 5.42 -4.50
CA SER A 17 18.52 4.23 -5.33
C SER A 17 17.26 4.31 -6.20
N SER A 18 17.41 4.08 -7.50
CA SER A 18 16.30 4.02 -8.46
C SER A 18 15.11 3.21 -7.91
N PRO A 19 13.86 3.57 -8.25
CA PRO A 19 12.69 2.81 -7.82
C PRO A 19 12.82 1.34 -8.22
N SER A 20 12.38 0.45 -7.33
CA SER A 20 12.40 -1.00 -7.58
C SER A 20 11.46 -1.35 -8.73
N SER A 21 11.77 -2.42 -9.46
CA SER A 21 10.92 -2.91 -10.55
C SER A 21 9.53 -3.31 -10.02
N PRO A 22 8.47 -3.26 -10.87
CA PRO A 22 7.12 -3.64 -10.45
C PRO A 22 7.03 -5.09 -9.97
N GLU A 23 7.87 -6.00 -10.49
CA GLU A 23 7.94 -7.40 -10.06
C GLU A 23 8.46 -7.50 -8.63
N VAL A 24 9.56 -6.79 -8.31
CA VAL A 24 10.13 -6.76 -6.96
C VAL A 24 9.13 -6.18 -5.95
N VAL A 25 8.43 -5.10 -6.33
CA VAL A 25 7.39 -4.51 -5.47
C VAL A 25 6.19 -5.41 -5.30
N THR A 26 5.75 -6.09 -6.36
CA THR A 26 4.65 -7.06 -6.28
C THR A 26 5.02 -8.19 -5.33
N GLN A 27 6.23 -8.73 -5.43
CA GLN A 27 6.71 -9.76 -4.52
C GLN A 27 6.77 -9.26 -3.08
N ALA A 28 7.34 -8.08 -2.83
CA ALA A 28 7.41 -7.50 -1.49
C ALA A 28 6.02 -7.31 -0.85
N LEU A 29 5.02 -6.93 -1.66
CA LEU A 29 3.65 -6.80 -1.21
C LEU A 29 2.95 -8.14 -0.93
N LEU A 30 3.25 -9.19 -1.71
CA LEU A 30 2.77 -10.55 -1.43
C LEU A 30 3.40 -11.13 -0.16
N ASP A 31 4.70 -10.91 0.01
CA ASP A 31 5.44 -11.33 1.20
C ASP A 31 4.90 -10.62 2.44
N LEU A 32 4.60 -9.31 2.34
CA LEU A 32 3.94 -8.53 3.39
C LEU A 32 2.62 -9.20 3.83
N GLY A 33 1.79 -9.61 2.88
CA GLY A 33 0.53 -10.33 3.14
C GLY A 33 0.66 -11.71 3.76
N SER A 34 1.85 -12.30 3.71
CA SER A 34 2.12 -13.64 4.23
C SER A 34 2.63 -13.59 5.68
N ARG A 35 2.92 -12.39 6.22
CA ARG A 35 3.44 -12.24 7.58
C ARG A 35 2.33 -12.35 8.62
N PRO A 36 2.51 -13.14 9.69
CA PRO A 36 1.49 -13.32 10.73
C PRO A 36 1.23 -12.07 11.58
N GLU A 37 2.14 -11.08 11.54
CA GLU A 37 2.02 -9.80 12.25
C GLU A 37 0.94 -8.86 11.66
N HIS A 38 0.46 -9.16 10.46
CA HIS A 38 -0.53 -8.36 9.76
C HIS A 38 -1.90 -9.04 9.74
N PRO A 39 -3.00 -8.30 10.03
CA PRO A 39 -4.33 -8.90 10.13
C PRO A 39 -4.98 -9.16 8.75
N PHE A 40 -4.23 -9.04 7.66
CA PHE A 40 -4.75 -9.11 6.29
C PHE A 40 -4.01 -10.18 5.49
N THR A 41 -4.70 -10.75 4.50
CA THR A 41 -4.10 -11.60 3.47
C THR A 41 -3.92 -10.81 2.18
N THR A 42 -3.07 -11.29 1.28
CA THR A 42 -2.84 -10.65 -0.02
C THR A 42 -3.07 -11.61 -1.17
N SER A 43 -3.66 -11.12 -2.26
CA SER A 43 -3.91 -11.86 -3.50
C SER A 43 -3.72 -10.94 -4.72
N ILE A 44 -3.65 -11.53 -5.90
CA ILE A 44 -3.69 -10.81 -7.18
C ILE A 44 -5.05 -11.05 -7.83
N GLU A 45 -5.76 -9.97 -8.17
CA GLU A 45 -7.07 -10.03 -8.83
C GLU A 45 -7.12 -9.03 -9.99
N GLY A 46 -7.29 -9.51 -11.22
CA GLY A 46 -7.41 -8.66 -12.41
C GLY A 46 -6.25 -7.67 -12.57
N GLY A 47 -5.01 -8.11 -12.32
CA GLY A 47 -3.81 -7.28 -12.40
C GLY A 47 -3.63 -6.29 -11.24
N ARG A 48 -4.38 -6.44 -10.15
CA ARG A 48 -4.27 -5.59 -8.95
C ARG A 48 -3.84 -6.42 -7.77
N ILE A 49 -2.99 -5.86 -6.92
CA ILE A 49 -2.66 -6.45 -5.62
C ILE A 49 -3.78 -6.08 -4.65
N VAL A 50 -4.40 -7.08 -4.03
CA VAL A 50 -5.55 -6.91 -3.14
C VAL A 50 -5.19 -7.40 -1.76
N PHE A 51 -5.29 -6.51 -0.77
CA PHE A 51 -5.16 -6.84 0.64
C PHE A 51 -6.55 -6.97 1.24
N THR A 52 -6.84 -8.09 1.91
CA THR A 52 -8.15 -8.37 2.50
C THR A 52 -8.01 -8.61 4.00
N TRP A 53 -8.71 -7.82 4.80
CA TRP A 53 -8.87 -8.05 6.23
C TRP A 53 -10.33 -8.35 6.54
N VAL A 54 -10.63 -9.57 6.99
CA VAL A 54 -11.91 -9.91 7.61
C VAL A 54 -11.80 -9.55 9.09
N TYR A 55 -12.43 -8.46 9.48
CA TYR A 55 -12.28 -7.88 10.81
C TYR A 55 -13.41 -8.27 11.76
N ASP A 56 -14.55 -8.69 11.21
CA ASP A 56 -15.63 -9.27 11.97
C ASP A 56 -16.15 -10.50 11.23
N LYS A 57 -16.23 -11.63 11.94
CA LYS A 57 -16.75 -12.88 11.43
C LYS A 57 -17.44 -13.62 12.57
N ALA A 58 -18.76 -13.71 12.49
CA ALA A 58 -19.58 -14.37 13.49
C ALA A 58 -20.55 -15.33 12.81
N SER A 59 -20.70 -16.51 13.39
CA SER A 59 -21.67 -17.52 12.94
C SER A 59 -22.34 -18.11 14.17
N GLY A 60 -23.66 -18.25 14.12
CA GLY A 60 -24.45 -18.82 15.20
C GLY A 60 -25.73 -19.48 14.68
N PRO A 61 -26.53 -20.08 15.57
CA PRO A 61 -27.75 -20.80 15.19
C PRO A 61 -28.78 -19.93 14.47
N PHE A 62 -28.74 -18.61 14.64
CA PHE A 62 -29.71 -17.66 14.09
C PHE A 62 -29.17 -16.81 12.94
N GLY A 63 -27.93 -17.07 12.47
CA GLY A 63 -27.36 -16.33 11.35
C GLY A 63 -25.84 -16.32 11.27
N SER A 64 -25.33 -15.52 10.34
CA SER A 64 -23.93 -15.19 10.20
C SER A 64 -23.74 -13.73 9.80
N ARG A 65 -22.57 -13.20 10.14
CA ARG A 65 -22.11 -11.86 9.77
C ARG A 65 -20.63 -11.94 9.40
N GLU A 66 -20.27 -11.26 8.33
CA GLU A 66 -18.89 -11.11 7.89
C GLU A 66 -18.69 -9.69 7.40
N GLN A 67 -17.79 -8.95 8.04
CA GLN A 67 -17.35 -7.64 7.57
C GLN A 67 -15.88 -7.71 7.20
N SER A 68 -15.58 -7.22 6.00
CA SER A 68 -14.24 -7.22 5.45
C SER A 68 -13.88 -5.89 4.83
N TYR A 69 -12.60 -5.59 4.88
CA TYR A 69 -12.00 -4.44 4.23
C TYR A 69 -11.02 -4.92 3.17
N ARG A 70 -11.10 -4.32 1.99
CA ARG A 70 -10.24 -4.63 0.85
C ARG A 70 -9.52 -3.38 0.38
N LEU A 71 -8.19 -3.43 0.37
CA LEU A 71 -7.33 -2.42 -0.21
C LEU A 71 -6.79 -2.92 -1.54
N ARG A 72 -7.03 -2.19 -2.62
CA ARG A 72 -6.54 -2.53 -3.96
C ARG A 72 -5.44 -1.57 -4.38
N ILE A 73 -4.33 -2.12 -4.83
CA ILE A 73 -3.18 -1.40 -5.38
C ILE A 73 -3.05 -1.74 -6.86
N THR A 74 -2.91 -0.70 -7.67
CA THR A 74 -2.59 -0.82 -9.10
C THR A 74 -1.30 -0.07 -9.36
N LEU A 75 -0.27 -0.80 -9.78
CA LEU A 75 1.03 -0.24 -10.13
C LEU A 75 0.96 0.43 -11.51
N ILE A 76 1.70 1.52 -11.66
CA ILE A 76 1.91 2.28 -12.90
C ILE A 76 3.43 2.35 -13.09
N PRO A 77 4.03 1.32 -13.72
CA PRO A 77 5.49 1.18 -13.79
C PRO A 77 6.19 2.34 -14.48
N GLU A 78 5.54 2.94 -15.49
CA GLU A 78 6.10 4.00 -16.33
C GLU A 78 6.50 5.24 -15.53
N THR A 79 5.80 5.48 -14.41
CA THR A 79 6.04 6.63 -13.54
C THR A 79 6.45 6.24 -12.13
N SER A 80 6.64 4.94 -11.84
CA SER A 80 6.86 4.42 -10.49
C SER A 80 5.80 4.92 -9.50
N GLU A 81 4.55 4.98 -9.98
CA GLU A 81 3.40 5.43 -9.21
C GLU A 81 2.43 4.29 -8.94
N TYR A 82 1.56 4.45 -7.94
CA TYR A 82 0.45 3.53 -7.71
C TYR A 82 -0.87 4.25 -7.49
N LYS A 83 -1.96 3.61 -7.92
CA LYS A 83 -3.33 3.96 -7.52
C LYS A 83 -3.76 3.09 -6.35
N ARG A 84 -4.60 3.67 -5.49
CA ARG A 84 -5.16 3.04 -4.31
C ARG A 84 -6.67 3.17 -4.34
N SER A 85 -7.39 2.08 -4.13
CA SER A 85 -8.83 2.09 -3.86
C SER A 85 -9.16 1.20 -2.66
N GLU A 86 -10.19 1.59 -1.92
CA GLU A 86 -10.59 0.98 -0.65
C GLU A 86 -12.05 0.55 -0.77
N ILE A 87 -12.36 -0.66 -0.35
CA ILE A 87 -13.70 -1.25 -0.47
C ILE A 87 -14.05 -1.93 0.84
N GLY A 88 -15.13 -1.48 1.49
CA GLY A 88 -15.78 -2.22 2.56
C GLY A 88 -16.78 -3.22 1.95
N VAL A 89 -16.78 -4.46 2.45
CA VAL A 89 -17.78 -5.47 2.10
C VAL A 89 -18.39 -5.98 3.40
N GLU A 90 -19.70 -5.88 3.49
CA GLU A 90 -20.50 -6.44 4.58
C GLU A 90 -21.42 -7.52 4.03
N ARG A 91 -21.49 -8.65 4.72
CA ARG A 91 -22.41 -9.75 4.45
C ARG A 91 -23.10 -10.12 5.75
N GLN A 92 -24.42 -10.12 5.75
CA GLN A 92 -25.22 -10.56 6.90
C GLN A 92 -26.34 -11.48 6.42
N ARG A 93 -26.57 -12.57 7.16
CA ARG A 93 -27.70 -13.47 6.98
C ARG A 93 -28.28 -13.78 8.37
N GLY A 94 -29.54 -13.45 8.59
CA GLY A 94 -30.16 -13.61 9.92
C GLY A 94 -29.67 -12.57 10.93
N SER A 95 -29.82 -12.88 12.22
CA SER A 95 -29.50 -11.95 13.31
C SER A 95 -28.34 -12.50 14.15
N VAL A 96 -27.22 -11.78 14.12
CA VAL A 96 -26.05 -12.03 14.97
C VAL A 96 -25.60 -10.68 15.54
N SER A 97 -25.51 -10.60 16.86
CA SER A 97 -25.12 -9.38 17.58
C SER A 97 -23.61 -9.37 17.90
N GLY A 98 -23.06 -8.17 18.05
CA GLY A 98 -21.65 -7.94 18.41
C GLY A 98 -21.13 -6.63 17.83
N SER A 99 -20.21 -5.97 18.53
CA SER A 99 -19.55 -4.74 18.07
C SER A 99 -18.08 -5.00 17.78
N TYR A 100 -17.57 -4.44 16.68
CA TYR A 100 -16.16 -4.49 16.35
C TYR A 100 -15.63 -3.12 15.94
N THR A 101 -14.35 -2.85 16.22
CA THR A 101 -13.69 -1.61 15.82
C THR A 101 -12.75 -1.87 14.64
N PHE A 102 -13.15 -1.40 13.47
CA PHE A 102 -12.33 -1.41 12.26
C PHE A 102 -11.29 -0.27 12.27
N ASN A 103 -10.04 -0.56 11.91
CA ASN A 103 -8.99 0.46 11.71
C ASN A 103 -8.18 0.19 10.43
N SER A 104 -8.54 0.87 9.33
CA SER A 104 -7.89 0.73 8.03
C SER A 104 -6.37 0.94 8.05
N ALA A 105 -5.84 1.72 9.02
CA ALA A 105 -4.41 2.00 9.12
C ALA A 105 -3.57 0.74 9.34
N LYS A 106 -4.15 -0.32 9.93
CA LYS A 106 -3.47 -1.63 10.08
C LYS A 106 -3.18 -2.32 8.75
N VAL A 107 -3.90 -1.96 7.68
CA VAL A 107 -3.67 -2.45 6.31
C VAL A 107 -2.92 -1.41 5.49
N VAL A 108 -3.42 -0.16 5.49
CA VAL A 108 -2.88 0.92 4.65
C VAL A 108 -1.45 1.30 5.04
N GLY A 109 -1.14 1.32 6.35
CA GLY A 109 0.17 1.73 6.86
C GLY A 109 1.32 0.85 6.37
N PRO A 110 1.28 -0.47 6.62
CA PRO A 110 2.30 -1.41 6.12
C PRO A 110 2.47 -1.38 4.60
N VAL A 111 1.36 -1.36 3.86
CA VAL A 111 1.38 -1.33 2.39
C VAL A 111 2.04 -0.05 1.87
N LYS A 112 1.67 1.11 2.43
CA LYS A 112 2.26 2.39 2.08
C LYS A 112 3.77 2.40 2.36
N ARG A 113 4.20 1.97 3.55
CA ARG A 113 5.62 1.91 3.91
C ARG A 113 6.43 1.01 2.98
N THR A 114 5.86 -0.13 2.59
CA THR A 114 6.49 -1.05 1.64
C THR A 114 6.67 -0.38 0.28
N LEU A 115 5.63 0.26 -0.25
CA LEU A 115 5.72 1.01 -1.52
C LEU A 115 6.76 2.15 -1.45
N GLU A 116 6.75 2.95 -0.39
CA GLU A 116 7.70 4.05 -0.20
C GLU A 116 9.14 3.55 -0.07
N ALA A 117 9.38 2.44 0.64
CA ALA A 117 10.70 1.83 0.77
C ALA A 117 11.27 1.35 -0.59
N HIS A 118 10.40 1.01 -1.54
CA HIS A 118 10.77 0.64 -2.90
C HIS A 118 10.79 1.83 -3.88
N GLY A 119 10.59 3.07 -3.41
CA GLY A 119 10.59 4.27 -4.23
C GLY A 119 9.30 4.50 -5.03
N TRP A 120 8.19 3.87 -4.64
CA TRP A 120 6.89 4.02 -5.29
C TRP A 120 6.00 5.04 -4.59
N HIS A 121 5.34 5.88 -5.39
CA HIS A 121 4.58 7.02 -4.87
C HIS A 121 3.10 6.95 -5.25
N ARG A 122 2.21 7.45 -4.40
CA ARG A 122 0.78 7.48 -4.73
C ARG A 122 0.53 8.50 -5.84
N ARG A 123 -0.06 8.05 -6.95
CA ARG A 123 -0.49 8.94 -8.03
C ARG A 123 -1.49 9.96 -7.49
N ARG A 124 -1.14 11.25 -7.61
CA ARG A 124 -2.07 12.34 -7.29
C ARG A 124 -3.10 12.46 -8.42
N THR A 125 -4.38 12.52 -8.08
CA THR A 125 -5.46 12.75 -9.05
C THR A 125 -5.34 14.13 -9.68
N ALA A 126 -5.73 14.26 -10.96
CA ALA A 126 -5.61 15.50 -11.75
C ALA A 126 -6.31 16.72 -11.11
N LEU A 127 -7.34 16.51 -10.29
CA LEU A 127 -8.01 17.59 -9.54
C LEU A 127 -7.05 18.33 -8.58
N GLY A 128 -6.08 17.62 -7.99
CA GLY A 128 -5.06 18.23 -7.14
C GLY A 128 -4.03 19.06 -7.91
N LYS A 129 -3.82 18.79 -9.21
CA LYS A 129 -2.97 19.63 -10.08
C LYS A 129 -3.70 20.92 -10.49
N ALA A 130 -5.03 20.88 -10.65
CA ALA A 130 -5.83 22.05 -11.02
C ALA A 130 -5.93 23.09 -9.89
N ILE A 131 -6.10 22.66 -8.63
CA ILE A 131 -6.27 23.58 -7.49
C ILE A 131 -5.01 24.43 -7.26
N ARG A 132 -3.81 23.90 -7.46
CA ARG A 132 -2.56 24.70 -7.28
C ARG A 132 -2.40 25.80 -8.34
N ARG A 133 -3.00 25.65 -9.53
CA ARG A 133 -2.99 26.69 -10.57
C ARG A 133 -4.03 27.80 -10.34
N LEU A 134 -4.98 27.60 -9.42
CA LEU A 134 -5.96 28.62 -9.05
C LEU A 134 -5.51 29.48 -7.86
N PHE A 135 -4.45 29.05 -7.15
CA PHE A 135 -3.89 29.76 -5.99
C PHE A 135 -2.40 30.10 -6.18
N SER A 136 -1.93 30.21 -7.43
CA SER A 136 -0.57 30.63 -7.77
C SER A 136 -0.59 31.75 -8.80
#